data_AF-A0A0Q9KDZ2-F1
#
_entry.id   AF-A0A0Q9KDZ2-F1
#
_cell.length_a   1.000
_cell.length_b   1.000
_cell.length_c   1.000
_cell.angle_alpha   90.00
_cell.angle_beta   90.00
_cell.angle_gamma   90.00
#
_symmetry.space_group_name_H-M   'P 1'
#
loop_
_entity.id
_entity.type
_entity.pdbx_description
1 polymer ?
#
loop_
_entity_poly.entity_id
_entity_poly.type
_entity_poly.pdbx_seq_one_letter_code
_entity_poly.pdbx_strand_id
1 'polypeptide(L)'
;MTADAATQTACLVELGVPALAGITDAAFADLVPDAPGGDGVLVVHPSLVSAADLARLLALGDTPGFVVEDLTDLDDFVPIEGEVVPDAPLYWVTGLERGDEMANWSPDEALPAIRERGRHPLTVSEGISWLLQEPQWLERNRCFMTIASRKPKAKGAGLDSRTPALWISNGTGRDGAARKGAPKVGWCWAGNRHTWLGFASAAARAANAG
;
A
#
# COMPACT_ATOMS: atom_id res chain seq x y z
N MET A 1 -10.87 9.88 -12.71
CA MET A 1 -10.99 11.13 -11.95
C MET A 1 -10.62 10.78 -10.54
N THR A 2 -9.39 11.05 -10.13
CA THR A 2 -9.02 11.02 -8.72
C THR A 2 -9.51 12.30 -8.07
N ALA A 3 -9.92 12.17 -6.82
CA ALA A 3 -10.64 13.21 -6.12
C ALA A 3 -9.68 14.23 -5.48
N ASP A 4 -10.16 15.47 -5.33
CA ASP A 4 -9.40 16.54 -4.69
C ASP A 4 -9.09 16.23 -3.20
N ALA A 5 -8.23 17.04 -2.59
CA ALA A 5 -7.78 16.88 -1.20
C ALA A 5 -8.93 16.68 -0.21
N ALA A 6 -9.99 17.47 -0.38
CA ALA A 6 -11.17 17.44 0.48
C ALA A 6 -11.87 16.09 0.38
N THR A 7 -12.03 15.56 -0.83
CA THR A 7 -12.68 14.27 -1.04
C THR A 7 -11.87 13.11 -0.46
N GLN A 8 -10.55 13.09 -0.66
CA GLN A 8 -9.71 12.03 -0.10
C GLN A 8 -9.64 12.08 1.42
N THR A 9 -9.62 13.29 2.00
CA THR A 9 -9.70 13.50 3.45
C THR A 9 -11.03 12.97 3.99
N ALA A 10 -12.14 13.38 3.37
CA ALA A 10 -13.48 12.91 3.75
C ALA A 10 -13.60 11.38 3.67
N CYS A 11 -13.02 10.75 2.63
CA CYS A 11 -12.99 9.29 2.51
C CYS A 11 -12.26 8.63 3.69
N LEU A 12 -11.07 9.10 4.08
CA LEU A 12 -10.33 8.54 5.22
C LEU A 12 -11.05 8.78 6.55
N VAL A 13 -11.72 9.92 6.71
CA VAL A 13 -12.57 10.22 7.87
C VAL A 13 -13.76 9.25 7.95
N GLU A 14 -14.48 9.05 6.85
CA GLU A 14 -15.63 8.12 6.77
C GLU A 14 -15.22 6.68 7.06
N LEU A 15 -14.03 6.27 6.59
CA LEU A 15 -13.44 4.96 6.88
C LEU A 15 -12.98 4.81 8.35
N GLY A 16 -12.93 5.90 9.13
CA GLY A 16 -12.59 5.87 10.55
C GLY A 16 -11.10 5.94 10.87
N VAL A 17 -10.26 6.40 9.92
CA VAL A 17 -8.81 6.60 10.15
C VAL A 17 -8.52 7.51 11.35
N PRO A 18 -9.22 8.65 11.57
CA PRO A 18 -8.99 9.49 12.76
C PRO A 18 -9.21 8.73 14.07
N ALA A 19 -10.24 7.90 14.13
CA ALA A 19 -10.56 7.10 15.31
C ALA A 19 -9.49 6.04 15.59
N LEU A 20 -8.95 5.38 14.55
CA LEU A 20 -7.81 4.46 14.70
C LEU A 20 -6.55 5.17 15.20
N ALA A 21 -6.34 6.41 14.79
CA ALA A 21 -5.24 7.25 15.25
C ALA A 21 -5.46 7.88 16.64
N GLY A 22 -6.65 7.71 17.23
CA GLY A 22 -7.00 8.30 18.53
C GLY A 22 -7.15 9.82 18.51
N ILE A 23 -7.48 10.42 17.36
CA ILE A 23 -7.68 11.86 17.17
C ILE A 23 -9.07 12.17 16.64
N THR A 24 -9.47 13.45 16.69
CA THR A 24 -10.75 13.89 16.12
C THR A 24 -10.65 14.07 14.61
N ASP A 25 -11.78 14.02 13.91
CA ASP A 25 -11.84 14.29 12.45
C ASP A 25 -11.27 15.67 12.09
N ALA A 26 -11.51 16.67 12.94
CA ALA A 26 -10.95 18.01 12.75
C ALA A 26 -9.42 18.02 12.91
N ALA A 27 -8.90 17.37 13.95
CA ALA A 27 -7.45 17.26 14.14
C ALA A 27 -6.79 16.46 13.01
N PHE A 28 -7.47 15.46 12.45
CA PHE A 28 -6.98 14.73 11.28
C PHE A 28 -6.95 15.62 10.04
N ALA A 29 -7.99 16.42 9.80
CA ALA A 29 -8.04 17.36 8.68
C ALA A 29 -6.91 18.41 8.76
N ASP A 30 -6.53 18.84 9.97
CA ASP A 30 -5.40 19.76 10.17
C ASP A 30 -4.03 19.15 9.83
N LEU A 31 -3.93 17.81 9.74
CA LEU A 31 -2.69 17.13 9.33
C LEU A 31 -2.54 17.04 7.80
N VAL A 32 -3.58 17.34 7.02
CA VAL A 32 -3.58 17.15 5.58
C VAL A 32 -2.70 18.21 4.93
N PRO A 33 -1.63 17.82 4.23
CA PRO A 33 -0.76 18.78 3.55
C PRO A 33 -1.40 19.32 2.28
N ASP A 34 -0.90 20.47 1.81
CA ASP A 34 -1.32 21.06 0.54
C ASP A 34 -1.26 20.03 -0.60
N ALA A 35 -2.35 19.92 -1.33
CA ALA A 35 -2.44 18.95 -2.41
C ALA A 35 -1.50 19.32 -3.57
N PRO A 36 -0.86 18.31 -4.19
CA PRO A 36 -0.05 18.52 -5.38
C PRO A 36 -0.94 19.00 -6.55
N GLY A 37 -0.32 19.65 -7.52
CA GLY A 37 -0.99 19.91 -8.80
C GLY A 37 -1.25 18.59 -9.54
N GLY A 38 -2.52 18.32 -9.86
CA GLY A 38 -2.92 17.12 -10.62
C GLY A 38 -3.27 15.92 -9.73
N ASP A 39 -3.04 14.72 -10.25
CA ASP A 39 -3.47 13.47 -9.61
C ASP A 39 -2.49 13.00 -8.52
N GLY A 40 -3.01 12.66 -7.35
CA GLY A 40 -2.26 12.08 -6.25
C GLY A 40 -3.14 11.30 -5.28
N VAL A 41 -2.52 10.52 -4.40
CA VAL A 41 -3.16 9.76 -3.32
C VAL A 41 -2.66 10.30 -1.98
N LEU A 42 -3.58 10.62 -1.08
CA LEU A 42 -3.28 10.97 0.31
C LEU A 42 -2.98 9.69 1.08
N VAL A 43 -1.75 9.58 1.59
CA VAL A 43 -1.23 8.40 2.26
C VAL A 43 -1.22 8.58 3.76
N VAL A 44 -1.66 7.55 4.48
CA VAL A 44 -1.56 7.45 5.94
C VAL A 44 -0.21 6.82 6.30
N HIS A 45 0.65 7.59 6.98
CA HIS A 45 1.95 7.10 7.41
C HIS A 45 1.81 6.11 8.58
N PRO A 46 2.64 5.05 8.67
CA PRO A 46 2.59 4.07 9.77
C PRO A 46 2.81 4.64 11.17
N SER A 47 3.31 5.88 11.30
CA SER A 47 3.38 6.59 12.60
C SER A 47 2.03 7.11 13.08
N LEU A 48 1.04 7.24 12.19
CA LEU A 48 -0.32 7.66 12.53
C LEU A 48 -1.25 6.46 12.74
N VAL A 49 -1.26 5.52 11.78
CA VAL A 49 -2.03 4.27 11.86
C VAL A 49 -1.17 3.13 11.32
N SER A 50 -1.09 2.02 12.05
CA SER A 50 -0.34 0.83 11.65
C SER A 50 -0.80 0.30 10.28
N ALA A 51 0.09 -0.35 9.54
CA ALA A 51 -0.29 -0.95 8.25
C ALA A 51 -1.33 -2.07 8.45
N ALA A 52 -1.22 -2.82 9.55
CA ALA A 52 -2.17 -3.87 9.90
C ALA A 52 -3.58 -3.34 10.19
N ASP A 53 -3.72 -2.22 10.91
CA ASP A 53 -5.03 -1.63 11.19
C ASP A 53 -5.60 -0.92 9.96
N LEU A 54 -4.77 -0.21 9.21
CA LEU A 54 -5.20 0.45 7.97
C LEU A 54 -5.70 -0.57 6.93
N ALA A 55 -5.03 -1.73 6.81
CA ALA A 55 -5.43 -2.80 5.90
C ALA A 55 -6.84 -3.36 6.18
N ARG A 56 -7.34 -3.24 7.42
CA ARG A 56 -8.70 -3.69 7.78
C ARG A 56 -9.81 -2.80 7.23
N LEU A 57 -9.46 -1.58 6.81
CA LEU A 57 -10.40 -0.64 6.20
C LEU A 57 -10.59 -0.88 4.70
N LEU A 58 -9.77 -1.74 4.07
CA LEU A 58 -9.92 -2.08 2.66
C LEU A 58 -11.29 -2.69 2.40
N ALA A 59 -11.89 -2.35 1.27
CA ALA A 59 -13.09 -3.00 0.75
C ALA A 59 -13.08 -3.01 -0.78
N LEU A 60 -13.73 -3.99 -1.38
CA LEU A 60 -13.99 -4.03 -2.81
C LEU A 60 -15.50 -4.26 -3.02
N GLY A 61 -16.21 -3.20 -3.40
CA GLY A 61 -17.67 -3.15 -3.27
C GLY A 61 -18.07 -3.38 -1.82
N ASP A 62 -19.06 -4.25 -1.58
CA ASP A 62 -19.52 -4.59 -0.23
C ASP A 62 -18.64 -5.66 0.47
N THR A 63 -17.51 -6.04 -0.13
CA THR A 63 -16.67 -7.12 0.40
C THR A 63 -15.51 -6.55 1.23
N PRO A 64 -15.50 -6.76 2.56
CA PRO A 64 -14.43 -6.26 3.41
C PRO A 64 -13.12 -6.98 3.16
N GLY A 65 -12.03 -6.23 3.30
CA GLY A 65 -10.67 -6.70 3.15
C GLY A 65 -10.10 -7.35 4.40
N PHE A 66 -8.91 -7.92 4.26
CA PHE A 66 -8.23 -8.59 5.36
C PHE A 66 -6.72 -8.70 5.14
N VAL A 67 -5.99 -8.88 6.24
CA VAL A 67 -4.60 -9.37 6.24
C VAL A 67 -4.62 -10.89 6.33
N VAL A 68 -3.81 -11.57 5.51
CA VAL A 68 -3.68 -13.04 5.56
C VAL A 68 -3.26 -13.50 6.96
N GLU A 69 -3.83 -14.60 7.44
CA GLU A 69 -3.66 -15.05 8.84
C GLU A 69 -2.20 -15.35 9.24
N ASP A 70 -1.33 -15.67 8.28
CA ASP A 70 0.09 -15.97 8.51
C ASP A 70 1.02 -14.77 8.30
N LEU A 71 0.46 -13.57 8.15
CA LEU A 71 1.18 -12.30 8.15
C LEU A 71 0.81 -11.50 9.41
N THR A 72 1.10 -12.09 10.57
CA THR A 72 0.80 -11.48 11.88
C THR A 72 1.71 -10.31 12.22
N ASP A 73 2.77 -10.12 11.44
CA ASP A 73 3.88 -9.21 11.67
C ASP A 73 4.01 -8.19 10.54
N LEU A 74 2.88 -7.78 9.95
CA LEU A 74 2.85 -6.84 8.83
C LEU A 74 3.53 -5.50 9.16
N ASP A 75 3.39 -5.02 10.39
CA ASP A 75 3.96 -3.74 10.83
C ASP A 75 5.49 -3.76 10.94
N ASP A 76 6.12 -4.94 10.93
CA ASP A 76 7.57 -5.08 10.89
C ASP A 76 8.15 -4.93 9.46
N PHE A 77 7.30 -4.78 8.44
CA PHE A 77 7.71 -4.58 7.05
C PHE A 77 7.91 -3.09 6.74
N VAL A 78 9.05 -2.59 7.16
CA VAL A 78 9.46 -1.18 7.04
C VAL A 78 10.04 -0.85 5.66
N PRO A 79 10.16 0.45 5.29
CA PRO A 79 10.85 0.86 4.08
C PRO A 79 12.26 0.26 3.96
N ILE A 80 12.61 -0.22 2.77
CA ILE A 80 13.96 -0.73 2.47
C ILE A 80 15.00 0.39 2.54
N GLU A 81 16.25 -0.02 2.70
CA GLU A 81 17.39 0.90 2.64
C GLU A 81 17.40 1.70 1.32
N GLY A 82 17.62 3.00 1.45
CA GLY A 82 17.60 3.95 0.33
C GLY A 82 16.20 4.40 -0.11
N GLU A 83 15.12 3.84 0.45
CA GLU A 83 13.78 4.38 0.21
C GLU A 83 13.44 5.44 1.26
N VAL A 84 13.26 6.68 0.81
CA VAL A 84 12.91 7.81 1.67
C VAL A 84 11.40 8.03 1.62
N VAL A 85 10.76 7.88 2.77
CA VAL A 85 9.35 8.20 3.00
C VAL A 85 9.28 9.50 3.82
N PRO A 86 8.36 10.44 3.52
CA PRO A 86 8.24 11.65 4.31
C PRO A 86 7.96 11.38 5.79
N ASP A 87 8.68 12.09 6.66
CA ASP A 87 8.46 12.08 8.12
C ASP A 87 7.28 12.99 8.49
N ALA A 88 6.09 12.59 8.08
CA ALA A 88 4.83 13.29 8.32
C ALA A 88 3.69 12.28 8.50
N PRO A 89 2.68 12.56 9.33
CA PRO A 89 1.58 11.64 9.57
C PRO A 89 0.72 11.38 8.32
N LEU A 90 0.63 12.39 7.44
CA LEU A 90 -0.01 12.31 6.13
C LEU A 90 0.93 12.91 5.07
N TYR A 91 0.94 12.34 3.88
CA TYR A 91 1.68 12.85 2.73
C TYR A 91 1.05 12.43 1.41
N TRP A 92 1.39 13.12 0.33
CA TRP A 92 0.91 12.81 -1.01
C TRP A 92 1.90 11.92 -1.77
N VAL A 93 1.36 10.99 -2.56
CA VAL A 93 2.11 10.26 -3.59
C VAL A 93 1.48 10.49 -4.95
N THR A 94 2.29 10.70 -5.98
CA THR A 94 1.81 11.09 -7.31
C THR A 94 2.34 10.20 -8.41
N GLY A 95 1.62 10.18 -9.54
CA GLY A 95 1.99 9.44 -10.73
C GLY A 95 2.11 7.95 -10.45
N LEU A 96 1.15 7.35 -9.75
CA LEU A 96 1.18 5.94 -9.38
C LEU A 96 1.07 5.04 -10.63
N GLU A 97 1.80 3.93 -10.60
CA GLU A 97 1.72 2.86 -11.58
C GLU A 97 1.62 1.52 -10.83
N ARG A 98 0.73 0.64 -11.30
CA ARG A 98 0.58 -0.70 -10.73
C ARG A 98 1.75 -1.64 -11.09
N GLY A 99 2.50 -1.30 -12.15
CA GLY A 99 3.66 -2.05 -12.63
C GLY A 99 3.30 -3.29 -13.44
N ASP A 100 2.19 -3.27 -14.17
CA ASP A 100 1.70 -4.40 -14.97
C ASP A 100 2.71 -4.86 -16.04
N GLU A 101 3.56 -3.96 -16.52
CA GLU A 101 4.62 -4.24 -17.50
C GLU A 101 5.70 -5.18 -16.97
N MET A 102 5.81 -5.28 -15.63
CA MET A 102 6.74 -6.17 -14.93
C MET A 102 6.06 -7.49 -14.51
N ALA A 103 4.92 -7.84 -15.11
CA ALA A 103 4.31 -9.14 -14.91
C ALA A 103 5.32 -10.27 -15.21
N ASN A 104 5.34 -11.30 -14.36
CA ASN A 104 6.28 -12.42 -14.38
C ASN A 104 7.74 -12.06 -14.04
N TRP A 105 8.01 -10.88 -13.47
CA TRP A 105 9.30 -10.55 -12.88
C TRP A 105 9.34 -11.00 -11.41
N SER A 106 10.54 -11.05 -10.81
CA SER A 106 10.72 -11.12 -9.36
C SER A 106 10.94 -9.73 -8.74
N PRO A 107 10.69 -9.55 -7.44
CA PRO A 107 11.12 -8.37 -6.69
C PRO A 107 12.57 -7.93 -6.92
N ASP A 108 13.50 -8.88 -7.02
CA ASP A 108 14.93 -8.59 -7.21
C ASP A 108 15.23 -8.02 -8.62
N GLU A 109 14.43 -8.39 -9.62
CA GLU A 109 14.50 -7.84 -10.98
C GLU A 109 13.77 -6.49 -11.09
N ALA A 110 12.60 -6.38 -10.44
CA ALA A 110 11.73 -5.21 -10.56
C ALA A 110 12.30 -3.98 -9.83
N LEU A 111 12.88 -4.15 -8.64
CA LEU A 111 13.41 -3.04 -7.86
C LEU A 111 14.44 -2.17 -8.61
N PRO A 112 15.52 -2.73 -9.20
CA PRO A 112 16.47 -1.92 -9.95
C PRO A 112 15.84 -1.28 -11.19
N ALA A 113 14.93 -1.97 -11.91
CA ALA A 113 14.27 -1.42 -13.08
C ALA A 113 13.33 -0.24 -12.76
N ILE A 114 12.61 -0.31 -11.63
CA ILE A 114 11.80 0.82 -11.13
C ILE A 114 12.70 2.03 -10.85
N ARG A 115 13.83 1.81 -10.17
CA ARG A 115 14.79 2.87 -9.84
C ARG A 115 15.47 3.46 -11.09
N GLU A 116 15.80 2.64 -12.08
CA GLU A 116 16.37 3.09 -13.35
C GLU A 116 15.40 4.00 -14.12
N ARG A 117 14.09 3.76 -14.00
CA ARG A 117 13.04 4.66 -14.52
C ARG A 117 12.88 5.95 -13.70
N GLY A 118 13.69 6.16 -12.65
CA GLY A 118 13.58 7.29 -11.74
C GLY A 118 12.34 7.25 -10.85
N ARG A 119 11.78 6.05 -10.62
CA ARG A 119 10.55 5.86 -9.85
C ARG A 119 10.84 5.25 -8.48
N HIS A 120 9.87 5.40 -7.60
CA HIS A 120 9.92 4.92 -6.23
C HIS A 120 9.00 3.71 -6.05
N PRO A 121 9.48 2.52 -5.67
CA PRO A 121 8.59 1.42 -5.31
C PRO A 121 7.68 1.83 -4.14
N LEU A 122 6.45 1.34 -4.13
CA LEU A 122 5.53 1.62 -3.03
C LEU A 122 5.83 0.76 -1.79
N THR A 123 5.66 1.37 -0.63
CA THR A 123 5.52 0.72 0.66
C THR A 123 4.13 0.11 0.81
N VAL A 124 3.95 -0.79 1.78
CA VAL A 124 2.65 -1.42 2.04
C VAL A 124 1.59 -0.40 2.46
N SER A 125 1.94 0.60 3.28
CA SER A 125 1.02 1.66 3.70
C SER A 125 0.57 2.53 2.53
N GLU A 126 1.46 2.80 1.57
CA GLU A 126 1.10 3.51 0.32
C GLU A 126 0.16 2.68 -0.54
N GLY A 127 0.46 1.38 -0.71
CA GLY A 127 -0.41 0.47 -1.47
C GLY A 127 -1.80 0.31 -0.85
N ILE A 128 -1.89 0.25 0.48
CA ILE A 128 -3.17 0.23 1.20
C ILE A 128 -3.90 1.56 0.99
N SER A 129 -3.25 2.69 1.24
CA SER A 129 -3.86 4.02 1.09
C SER A 129 -4.38 4.26 -0.33
N TRP A 130 -3.64 3.79 -1.34
CA TRP A 130 -4.09 3.84 -2.74
C TRP A 130 -5.41 3.09 -2.94
N LEU A 131 -5.55 1.88 -2.39
CA LEU A 131 -6.77 1.10 -2.54
C LEU A 131 -7.93 1.57 -1.65
N LEU A 132 -7.67 2.31 -0.57
CA LEU A 132 -8.72 2.99 0.18
C LEU A 132 -9.37 4.11 -0.66
N GLN A 133 -8.55 4.86 -1.42
CA GLN A 133 -9.01 5.95 -2.27
C GLN A 133 -9.55 5.46 -3.62
N GLU A 134 -8.90 4.45 -4.19
CA GLU A 134 -9.15 3.98 -5.55
C GLU A 134 -9.18 2.44 -5.63
N PRO A 135 -10.18 1.79 -5.00
CA PRO A 135 -10.27 0.32 -4.93
C PRO A 135 -10.35 -0.35 -6.32
N GLN A 136 -10.78 0.38 -7.35
CA GLN A 136 -10.82 -0.11 -8.74
C GLN A 136 -9.45 -0.48 -9.33
N TRP A 137 -8.34 -0.02 -8.74
CA TRP A 137 -7.00 -0.45 -9.16
C TRP A 137 -6.66 -1.87 -8.74
N LEU A 138 -7.45 -2.48 -7.87
CA LEU A 138 -7.36 -3.90 -7.59
C LEU A 138 -8.30 -4.67 -8.52
N GLU A 139 -7.75 -5.24 -9.58
CA GLU A 139 -8.51 -6.00 -10.57
C GLU A 139 -8.17 -7.50 -10.52
N ARG A 140 -9.12 -8.36 -10.90
CA ARG A 140 -8.83 -9.80 -11.03
C ARG A 140 -7.71 -9.98 -12.04
N ASN A 141 -6.66 -10.71 -11.64
CA ASN A 141 -5.45 -10.95 -12.43
C ASN A 141 -4.58 -9.72 -12.74
N ARG A 142 -4.88 -8.54 -12.17
CA ARG A 142 -4.01 -7.36 -12.22
C ARG A 142 -3.98 -6.71 -10.84
N CYS A 143 -3.07 -7.23 -10.03
CA CYS A 143 -2.84 -6.87 -8.64
C CYS A 143 -1.38 -6.40 -8.50
N PHE A 144 -0.87 -6.12 -7.30
CA PHE A 144 0.50 -5.62 -7.18
C PHE A 144 1.21 -5.94 -5.87
N MET A 145 2.54 -5.95 -5.96
CA MET A 145 3.46 -6.03 -4.82
C MET A 145 3.90 -4.64 -4.39
N THR A 146 4.15 -4.47 -3.09
CA THR A 146 4.69 -3.23 -2.48
C THR A 146 6.10 -3.50 -1.97
N ILE A 147 7.04 -3.61 -2.91
CA ILE A 147 8.38 -4.15 -2.66
C ILE A 147 9.32 -3.20 -1.91
N ALA A 148 8.89 -1.96 -1.68
CA ALA A 148 9.62 -1.06 -0.80
C ALA A 148 9.48 -1.44 0.67
N SER A 149 8.48 -2.25 1.05
CA SER A 149 8.31 -2.73 2.43
C SER A 149 8.95 -4.10 2.60
N ARG A 150 10.02 -4.19 3.40
CA ARG A 150 10.70 -5.46 3.72
C ARG A 150 11.01 -5.53 5.20
N LYS A 151 10.93 -6.74 5.75
CA LYS A 151 11.25 -7.01 7.15
C LYS A 151 12.71 -7.47 7.28
N PRO A 152 13.56 -6.81 8.09
CA PRO A 152 14.87 -7.35 8.46
C PRO A 152 14.73 -8.65 9.25
N LYS A 153 15.65 -9.62 9.05
CA LYS A 153 15.65 -10.83 9.87
C LYS A 153 16.01 -10.51 11.31
N ALA A 154 15.27 -11.07 12.26
CA ALA A 154 15.53 -10.89 13.70
C ALA A 154 16.89 -11.43 14.15
N LYS A 155 17.48 -12.39 13.42
CA LYS A 155 18.80 -12.95 13.69
C LYS A 155 19.60 -13.05 12.39
N GLY A 156 20.73 -12.34 12.34
CA GLY A 156 21.67 -12.36 11.23
C GLY A 156 21.41 -11.28 10.17
N ALA A 157 22.29 -11.24 9.18
CA ALA A 157 22.17 -10.31 8.05
C ALA A 157 21.08 -10.78 7.06
N GLY A 158 20.36 -9.83 6.48
CA GLY A 158 19.43 -10.05 5.37
C GLY A 158 17.97 -9.80 5.70
N LEU A 159 17.13 -9.99 4.68
CA LEU A 159 15.70 -9.69 4.71
C LEU A 159 14.88 -10.97 4.81
N ASP A 160 13.74 -10.89 5.48
CA ASP A 160 12.67 -11.89 5.39
C ASP A 160 12.35 -12.14 3.91
N SER A 161 12.16 -13.41 3.56
CA SER A 161 11.89 -13.80 2.18
C SER A 161 10.47 -13.47 1.74
N ARG A 162 9.56 -13.17 2.67
CA ARG A 162 8.22 -12.65 2.37
C ARG A 162 8.34 -11.21 1.88
N THR A 163 7.52 -10.86 0.91
CA THR A 163 7.38 -9.50 0.38
C THR A 163 5.89 -9.17 0.30
N PRO A 164 5.42 -8.06 0.89
CA PRO A 164 4.00 -7.73 0.90
C PRO A 164 3.43 -7.49 -0.49
N ALA A 165 2.18 -7.89 -0.67
CA ALA A 165 1.41 -7.70 -1.89
C ALA A 165 -0.07 -7.55 -1.57
N LEU A 166 -0.80 -6.87 -2.47
CA LEU A 166 -2.23 -6.63 -2.38
C LEU A 166 -2.91 -7.31 -3.57
N TRP A 167 -3.91 -8.15 -3.30
CA TRP A 167 -4.64 -8.86 -4.36
C TRP A 167 -6.07 -9.25 -3.98
N ILE A 168 -6.85 -9.68 -4.97
CA ILE A 168 -8.20 -10.20 -4.73
C ILE A 168 -8.14 -11.67 -4.34
N SER A 169 -8.61 -12.00 -3.14
CA SER A 169 -8.72 -13.38 -2.66
C SER A 169 -9.60 -14.23 -3.57
N ASN A 170 -9.17 -15.47 -3.82
CA ASN A 170 -9.99 -16.49 -4.51
C ASN A 170 -10.92 -17.25 -3.55
N GLY A 171 -10.80 -17.01 -2.24
CA GLY A 171 -11.59 -17.70 -1.21
C GLY A 171 -11.23 -19.19 -1.07
N THR A 172 -9.96 -19.53 -1.30
CA THR A 172 -9.46 -20.90 -1.28
C THR A 172 -8.42 -21.09 -0.17
N GLY A 173 -8.20 -22.33 0.26
CA GLY A 173 -7.23 -22.63 1.30
C GLY A 173 -7.55 -21.87 2.59
N ARG A 174 -6.53 -21.21 3.16
CA ARG A 174 -6.63 -20.45 4.41
C ARG A 174 -7.53 -19.22 4.35
N ASP A 175 -7.83 -18.71 3.16
CA ASP A 175 -8.73 -17.56 3.02
C ASP A 175 -10.20 -17.96 3.24
N GLY A 176 -10.55 -19.20 2.89
CA GLY A 176 -11.93 -19.72 3.00
C GLY A 176 -12.92 -19.07 2.02
N ALA A 177 -14.01 -19.77 1.71
CA ALA A 177 -14.98 -19.33 0.71
C ALA A 177 -15.64 -17.98 1.02
N ALA A 178 -15.76 -17.64 2.32
CA ALA A 178 -16.35 -16.38 2.78
C ALA A 178 -15.53 -15.14 2.37
N ARG A 179 -14.24 -15.30 2.08
CA ARG A 179 -13.36 -14.19 1.64
C ARG A 179 -13.16 -14.14 0.13
N LYS A 180 -13.93 -14.89 -0.66
CA LYS A 180 -13.84 -14.83 -2.12
C LYS A 180 -14.21 -13.43 -2.61
N GLY A 181 -13.32 -12.81 -3.38
CA GLY A 181 -13.54 -11.44 -3.90
C GLY A 181 -13.08 -10.32 -2.97
N ALA A 182 -12.66 -10.63 -1.73
CA ALA A 182 -12.16 -9.63 -0.80
C ALA A 182 -10.76 -9.12 -1.22
N PRO A 183 -10.48 -7.81 -1.05
CA PRO A 183 -9.12 -7.30 -1.14
C PRO A 183 -8.29 -7.86 0.02
N LYS A 184 -7.08 -8.31 -0.27
CA LYS A 184 -6.22 -9.01 0.67
C LYS A 184 -4.85 -8.37 0.69
N VAL A 185 -4.38 -8.03 1.89
CA VAL A 185 -2.95 -7.82 2.13
C VAL A 185 -2.34 -9.17 2.51
N GLY A 186 -1.41 -9.65 1.73
CA GLY A 186 -0.64 -10.83 2.07
C GLY A 186 0.79 -10.69 1.58
N TRP A 187 1.42 -11.82 1.26
CA TRP A 187 2.81 -11.83 0.85
C TRP A 187 3.07 -12.86 -0.26
N CYS A 188 4.13 -12.64 -1.01
CA CYS A 188 4.75 -13.62 -1.90
C CYS A 188 6.23 -13.81 -1.52
N TRP A 189 6.83 -14.93 -1.92
CA TRP A 189 8.26 -15.10 -1.76
C TRP A 189 9.03 -14.16 -2.69
N ALA A 190 10.14 -13.58 -2.22
CA ALA A 190 10.93 -12.61 -2.97
C ALA A 190 11.51 -13.15 -4.29
N GLY A 191 11.66 -14.48 -4.43
CA GLY A 191 12.10 -15.13 -5.66
C GLY A 191 10.96 -15.61 -6.57
N ASN A 192 9.70 -15.46 -6.15
CA ASN A 192 8.57 -15.92 -6.95
C ASN A 192 8.25 -14.94 -8.08
N ARG A 193 7.67 -15.49 -9.14
CA ARG A 193 7.21 -14.76 -10.32
C ARG A 193 5.73 -15.00 -10.52
N HIS A 194 5.00 -13.94 -10.84
CA HIS A 194 3.55 -13.98 -11.01
C HIS A 194 3.14 -13.19 -12.24
N THR A 195 2.38 -13.81 -13.13
CA THR A 195 1.84 -13.15 -14.35
C THR A 195 0.67 -12.20 -14.05
N TRP A 196 0.23 -12.13 -12.80
CA TRP A 196 -0.94 -11.37 -12.35
C TRP A 196 -0.62 -10.31 -11.28
N LEU A 197 0.65 -10.21 -10.86
CA LEU A 197 1.15 -9.17 -9.98
C LEU A 197 2.11 -8.26 -10.75
N GLY A 198 1.82 -6.97 -10.72
CA GLY A 198 2.80 -5.93 -11.01
C GLY A 198 3.59 -5.53 -9.76
N PHE A 199 4.45 -4.54 -9.92
CA PHE A 199 5.26 -3.96 -8.84
C PHE A 199 4.95 -2.48 -8.74
N ALA A 200 4.16 -2.10 -7.73
CA ALA A 200 3.63 -0.75 -7.67
C ALA A 200 4.72 0.27 -7.39
N SER A 201 4.64 1.42 -8.06
CA SER A 201 5.59 2.52 -7.92
C SER A 201 4.92 3.89 -8.05
N ALA A 202 5.55 4.92 -7.49
CA ALA A 202 5.17 6.32 -7.62
C ALA A 202 6.28 7.13 -8.32
N ALA A 203 5.89 8.25 -8.92
CA ALA A 203 6.84 9.23 -9.45
C ALA A 203 7.45 10.09 -8.34
N ALA A 204 6.68 10.45 -7.31
CA ALA A 204 7.14 11.30 -6.22
C ALA A 204 6.33 11.09 -4.93
N ARG A 205 6.92 11.53 -3.81
CA ARG A 205 6.29 11.69 -2.49
C ARG A 205 6.46 13.13 -2.03
N ALA A 206 5.44 13.71 -1.41
CA ALA A 206 5.48 15.09 -0.93
C ALA A 206 4.70 15.26 0.37
N ALA A 207 5.35 15.73 1.44
CA ALA A 207 4.68 16.15 2.69
C ALA A 207 4.21 17.61 2.67
N ASN A 208 4.59 18.38 1.65
CA ASN A 208 4.08 19.72 1.35
C ASN A 208 4.16 19.92 -0.16
N ALA A 209 3.25 20.68 -0.76
CA ALA A 209 3.40 21.12 -2.14
C ALA A 209 4.67 21.99 -2.26
N GLY A 210 5.58 21.61 -3.16
CA GLY A 210 6.69 22.46 -3.60
C GLY A 210 6.24 23.48 -4.64
#